data_AF-A0A7G6E6X3-F1
#
_entry.id   AF-A0A7G6E6X3-F1
#
_cell.length_a   1.000
_cell.length_b   1.000
_cell.length_c   1.000
_cell.angle_alpha   90.00
_cell.angle_beta   90.00
_cell.angle_gamma   90.00
#
_symmetry.space_group_name_H-M   'P 1'
#
loop_
_entity.id
_entity.type
_entity.pdbx_description
1 polymer ?
#
loop_
_entity_poly.entity_id
_entity_poly.type
_entity_poly.pdbx_seq_one_letter_code
_entity_poly.pdbx_strand_id
1 'polypeptide(L)'
;MELDRICQNCSSFFQDSRDTDLGICLNDEVFEPFLDEIMENADFSNCYDIYLKKRFDGEKEACDQYEEPEIIEIPDDEDINAYILHEKLKHQNVDEIIKYFNNSDKEIVNKAISSISTYVFIGNRGAYEGLINYYMGLGPAESLEDVCMRIKIVDILSTKELERNTIEAYVNELARTPSNNTTRQLYSLVLKRLSMCPVEIVRELLLELLGKRQYSYKIRKRIMEIAGI
;
A
#
# COMPACT_ATOMS: atom_id res chain seq x y z
N MET A 1 -30.44 -0.25 3.28
CA MET A 1 -31.19 -1.37 3.88
C MET A 1 -30.91 -1.32 5.38
N GLU A 2 -31.92 -1.26 6.24
CA GLU A 2 -31.70 -1.30 7.70
C GLU A 2 -31.62 -2.76 8.13
N LEU A 3 -30.53 -3.14 8.82
CA LEU A 3 -30.34 -4.48 9.38
C LEU A 3 -30.98 -4.57 10.77
N ASP A 4 -31.55 -5.73 11.10
CA ASP A 4 -32.03 -5.99 12.45
C ASP A 4 -30.87 -5.94 13.45
N ARG A 5 -31.09 -5.33 14.62
CA ARG A 5 -30.09 -5.25 15.70
C ARG A 5 -30.00 -6.58 16.47
N ILE A 6 -29.48 -7.60 15.79
CA ILE A 6 -29.16 -8.93 16.32
C ILE A 6 -27.65 -9.17 16.28
N CYS A 7 -27.16 -10.13 17.07
CA CYS A 7 -25.73 -10.42 17.12
C CYS A 7 -25.15 -10.84 15.77
N GLN A 8 -25.88 -11.56 14.93
CA GLN A 8 -25.40 -11.99 13.61
C GLN A 8 -25.06 -10.81 12.69
N ASN A 9 -25.74 -9.68 12.86
CA ASN A 9 -25.50 -8.45 12.11
C ASN A 9 -24.51 -7.53 12.82
N CYS A 10 -23.65 -8.03 13.70
CA CYS A 10 -22.62 -7.25 14.40
C CYS A 10 -21.26 -7.49 13.75
N SER A 11 -20.43 -6.45 13.61
CA SER A 11 -19.04 -6.54 13.11
C SER A 11 -18.19 -7.57 13.88
N SER A 12 -18.53 -7.80 15.14
CA SER A 12 -17.77 -8.65 16.07
C SER A 12 -18.28 -10.10 16.13
N PHE A 13 -19.34 -10.45 15.40
CA PHE A 13 -19.84 -11.82 15.34
C PHE A 13 -19.11 -12.60 14.25
N PHE A 14 -18.51 -13.73 14.62
CA PHE A 14 -17.82 -14.61 13.69
C PHE A 14 -18.55 -15.95 13.59
N GLN A 15 -19.11 -16.20 12.41
CA GLN A 15 -19.98 -17.33 12.09
C GLN A 15 -19.18 -18.63 11.94
N ASP A 16 -19.73 -19.78 12.36
CA ASP A 16 -19.15 -21.09 12.02
C ASP A 16 -19.42 -21.39 10.55
N SER A 17 -18.37 -21.71 9.80
CA SER A 17 -18.47 -22.10 8.39
C SER A 17 -19.31 -23.35 8.15
N ARG A 18 -19.54 -24.17 9.19
CA ARG A 18 -20.34 -25.40 9.16
C ARG A 18 -21.78 -25.21 9.65
N ASP A 19 -22.06 -24.11 10.34
CA ASP A 19 -23.37 -23.83 10.95
C ASP A 19 -23.63 -22.33 10.90
N THR A 20 -24.53 -21.92 9.99
CA THR A 20 -24.79 -20.51 9.73
C THR A 20 -25.50 -19.79 10.87
N ASP A 21 -26.09 -20.53 11.80
CA ASP A 21 -26.88 -19.93 12.87
C ASP A 21 -26.00 -19.72 14.11
N LEU A 22 -24.91 -20.48 14.22
CA LEU A 22 -23.99 -20.43 15.34
C LEU A 22 -22.72 -19.66 15.04
N GLY A 23 -22.26 -18.90 16.04
CA GLY A 23 -20.98 -18.21 15.97
C GLY A 23 -20.48 -17.83 17.35
N ILE A 24 -19.40 -17.07 17.37
CA ILE A 24 -18.81 -16.51 18.59
C ILE A 24 -18.74 -14.99 18.50
N CYS A 25 -18.53 -14.34 19.65
CA CYS A 25 -18.19 -12.92 19.70
C CYS A 25 -16.67 -12.76 19.79
N LEU A 26 -16.06 -12.08 18.83
CA LEU A 26 -14.61 -11.80 18.81
C LEU A 26 -14.18 -10.83 19.93
N ASN A 27 -15.10 -10.06 20.50
CA ASN A 27 -14.83 -9.20 21.66
C ASN A 27 -14.78 -9.95 22.99
N ASP A 28 -15.07 -11.26 23.02
CA ASP A 28 -14.90 -12.07 24.23
C ASP A 28 -13.40 -12.38 24.40
N GLU A 29 -12.81 -11.84 25.48
CA GLU A 29 -11.36 -11.92 25.80
C GLU A 29 -10.79 -13.36 25.74
N VAL A 30 -11.64 -14.37 25.93
CA VAL A 30 -11.21 -15.78 25.83
C VAL A 30 -10.72 -16.18 24.43
N PHE A 31 -11.11 -15.43 23.39
CA PHE A 31 -10.68 -15.65 22.02
C PHE A 31 -9.49 -14.78 21.60
N GLU A 32 -9.09 -13.79 22.40
CA GLU A 32 -7.95 -12.91 22.13
C GLU A 32 -6.67 -13.68 21.70
N PRO A 33 -6.29 -14.80 22.35
CA PRO A 33 -5.09 -15.55 21.96
C PRO A 33 -5.19 -16.26 20.60
N PHE A 34 -6.37 -16.33 20.00
CA PHE A 34 -6.66 -17.11 18.78
C PHE A 34 -7.19 -16.23 17.64
N LEU A 35 -7.33 -14.91 17.85
CA LEU A 35 -7.95 -14.00 16.87
C LEU A 35 -7.28 -14.07 15.50
N ASP A 36 -5.94 -14.01 15.45
CA ASP A 36 -5.20 -14.03 14.18
C ASP A 36 -5.54 -15.28 13.35
N GLU A 37 -5.58 -16.46 13.98
CA GLU A 37 -5.85 -17.71 13.28
C GLU A 37 -7.32 -17.85 12.87
N ILE A 38 -8.25 -17.45 13.74
CA ILE A 38 -9.69 -17.45 13.45
C ILE A 38 -9.96 -16.53 12.26
N MET A 39 -9.39 -15.32 12.26
CA MET A 39 -9.61 -14.33 11.20
C MET A 39 -8.95 -14.72 9.87
N GLU A 40 -7.76 -15.34 9.92
CA GLU A 40 -7.05 -15.73 8.70
C GLU A 40 -7.65 -16.98 8.03
N ASN A 41 -8.04 -17.98 8.81
CA ASN A 41 -8.39 -19.31 8.30
C ASN A 41 -9.85 -19.70 8.50
N ALA A 42 -10.64 -18.89 9.23
CA ALA A 42 -11.98 -19.25 9.70
C ALA A 42 -11.99 -20.62 10.42
N ASP A 43 -10.91 -20.91 11.14
CA ASP A 43 -10.66 -22.20 11.78
C ASP A 43 -10.71 -22.08 13.31
N PHE A 44 -11.54 -22.90 13.93
CA PHE A 44 -11.69 -22.99 15.38
C PHE A 44 -10.94 -24.17 15.99
N SER A 45 -10.19 -24.95 15.19
CA SER A 45 -9.55 -26.19 15.64
C SER A 45 -8.64 -25.99 16.85
N ASN A 46 -7.91 -24.88 16.91
CA ASN A 46 -7.00 -24.57 18.02
C ASN A 46 -7.69 -24.09 19.31
N CYS A 47 -8.97 -23.74 19.23
CA CYS A 47 -9.77 -23.33 20.38
C CYS A 47 -11.11 -24.08 20.45
N TYR A 48 -11.19 -25.29 19.89
CA TYR A 48 -12.47 -25.95 19.62
C TYR A 48 -13.30 -26.20 20.90
N ASP A 49 -12.63 -26.54 22.00
CA ASP A 49 -13.28 -26.72 23.31
C ASP A 49 -13.86 -25.41 23.86
N ILE A 50 -13.22 -24.27 23.58
CA ILE A 50 -13.70 -22.93 23.97
C ILE A 50 -14.85 -22.53 23.06
N TYR A 51 -14.69 -22.70 21.74
CA TYR A 51 -15.73 -22.48 20.74
C TYR A 51 -17.02 -23.23 21.11
N LEU A 52 -16.96 -24.53 21.42
CA LEU A 52 -18.14 -25.33 21.78
C LEU A 52 -18.88 -24.80 23.02
N LYS A 53 -18.15 -24.22 23.98
CA LYS A 53 -18.73 -23.66 25.22
C LYS A 53 -19.31 -22.27 25.03
N LYS A 54 -18.74 -21.48 24.13
CA LYS A 54 -19.03 -20.06 23.97
C LYS A 54 -19.88 -19.75 22.75
N ARG A 55 -20.00 -20.68 21.80
CA ARG A 55 -20.85 -20.50 20.62
C ARG A 55 -22.30 -20.27 21.00
N PHE A 56 -22.96 -19.42 20.26
CA PHE A 56 -24.35 -19.06 20.48
C PHE A 56 -25.06 -18.76 19.17
N ASP A 57 -26.38 -18.76 19.22
CA ASP A 57 -27.26 -18.39 18.11
C ASP A 57 -27.20 -16.88 17.83
N GLY A 58 -26.82 -16.53 16.60
CA GLY A 58 -26.68 -15.16 16.13
C GLY A 58 -27.98 -14.36 16.09
N GLU A 59 -29.15 -15.00 16.04
CA GLU A 59 -30.46 -14.33 15.97
C GLU A 59 -30.88 -13.66 17.29
N LYS A 60 -30.09 -13.82 18.36
CA LYS A 60 -30.35 -13.15 19.64
C LYS A 60 -30.20 -11.63 19.52
N GLU A 61 -30.94 -10.91 20.38
CA GLU A 61 -30.88 -9.45 20.48
C GLU A 61 -29.45 -8.95 20.73
N ALA A 62 -29.06 -7.90 20.01
CA ALA A 62 -27.73 -7.32 20.10
C ALA A 62 -27.45 -6.72 21.48
N CYS A 63 -26.20 -6.84 21.94
CA CYS A 63 -25.77 -6.24 23.19
C CYS A 63 -25.45 -4.74 23.05
N ASP A 64 -25.04 -4.13 24.16
CA ASP A 64 -24.57 -2.74 24.23
C ASP A 64 -23.26 -2.49 23.48
N GLN A 65 -22.48 -3.54 23.21
CA GLN A 65 -21.27 -3.50 22.38
C GLN A 65 -21.53 -3.73 20.88
N TYR A 66 -22.79 -3.70 20.45
CA TYR A 66 -23.13 -3.86 19.03
C TYR A 66 -22.47 -2.77 18.18
N GLU A 67 -21.71 -3.22 17.19
CA GLU A 67 -21.14 -2.36 16.16
C GLU A 67 -21.72 -2.75 14.80
N GLU A 68 -22.34 -1.77 14.16
CA GLU A 68 -23.02 -1.95 12.88
C GLU A 68 -21.98 -2.22 11.77
N PRO A 69 -22.17 -3.27 10.96
CA PRO A 69 -21.24 -3.60 9.89
C PRO A 69 -21.31 -2.55 8.79
N GLU A 70 -20.16 -2.23 8.21
CA GLU A 70 -20.10 -1.40 7.01
C GLU A 70 -20.64 -2.20 5.81
N ILE A 71 -21.79 -1.77 5.27
CA ILE A 71 -22.36 -2.35 4.06
C ILE A 71 -21.82 -1.57 2.87
N ILE A 72 -21.09 -2.26 1.99
CA ILE A 72 -20.56 -1.68 0.76
C ILE A 72 -21.43 -2.15 -0.41
N GLU A 73 -21.99 -1.20 -1.16
CA GLU A 73 -22.71 -1.50 -2.40
C GLU A 73 -21.69 -1.83 -3.51
N ILE A 74 -21.79 -3.04 -4.05
CA ILE A 74 -20.99 -3.47 -5.21
C ILE A 74 -21.74 -3.03 -6.47
N PRO A 75 -21.09 -2.37 -7.45
CA PRO A 75 -21.72 -2.03 -8.73
C PRO A 75 -22.31 -3.27 -9.43
N ASP A 76 -23.51 -3.15 -9.98
CA ASP A 76 -24.27 -4.26 -10.61
C ASP A 76 -23.51 -4.95 -11.76
N ASP A 77 -22.54 -4.28 -12.37
CA ASP A 77 -21.73 -4.76 -13.49
C ASP A 77 -20.40 -5.40 -13.09
N GLU A 78 -20.05 -5.42 -11.80
CA GLU A 78 -18.83 -6.02 -11.29
C GLU A 78 -19.00 -7.47 -10.83
N ASP A 79 -18.01 -8.31 -11.13
CA ASP A 79 -17.95 -9.66 -10.57
C ASP A 79 -17.65 -9.58 -9.05
N ILE A 80 -18.58 -10.09 -8.24
CA ILE A 80 -18.51 -10.02 -6.78
C ILE A 80 -17.20 -10.61 -6.24
N ASN A 81 -16.73 -11.72 -6.80
CA ASN A 81 -15.50 -12.36 -6.33
C ASN A 81 -14.27 -11.52 -6.68
N ALA A 82 -14.25 -10.92 -7.86
CA ALA A 82 -13.19 -9.99 -8.27
C ALA A 82 -13.16 -8.76 -7.35
N TYR A 83 -14.33 -8.21 -6.99
CA TYR A 83 -14.44 -7.08 -6.06
C TYR A 83 -13.92 -7.44 -4.66
N ILE A 84 -14.37 -8.57 -4.11
CA ILE A 84 -13.91 -9.05 -2.80
C ILE A 84 -12.39 -9.27 -2.80
N LEU A 85 -11.85 -9.88 -3.86
CA LEU A 85 -10.41 -10.07 -3.99
C LEU A 85 -9.67 -8.74 -4.06
N HIS A 86 -10.19 -7.77 -4.82
CA HIS A 86 -9.62 -6.43 -4.92
C HIS A 86 -9.56 -5.72 -3.56
N GLU A 87 -10.67 -5.67 -2.83
CA GLU A 87 -10.72 -5.04 -1.51
C GLU A 87 -9.82 -5.78 -0.49
N LYS A 88 -9.79 -7.12 -0.54
CA LYS A 88 -8.85 -7.90 0.29
C LYS A 88 -7.40 -7.49 0.04
N LEU A 89 -6.98 -7.41 -1.22
CA LEU A 89 -5.59 -7.03 -1.57
C LEU A 89 -5.28 -5.58 -1.21
N LYS A 90 -6.25 -4.68 -1.40
CA LYS A 90 -6.14 -3.26 -1.05
C LYS A 90 -5.91 -3.02 0.44
N HIS A 91 -6.49 -3.87 1.30
CA HIS A 91 -6.38 -3.77 2.76
C HIS A 91 -5.41 -4.77 3.40
N GLN A 92 -4.81 -5.66 2.62
CA GLN A 92 -3.84 -6.65 3.12
C GLN A 92 -2.62 -5.99 3.78
N ASN A 93 -2.20 -6.51 4.94
CA ASN A 93 -0.92 -6.14 5.54
C ASN A 93 0.25 -6.64 4.66
N VAL A 94 1.18 -5.75 4.33
CA VAL A 94 2.33 -6.02 3.46
C VAL A 94 3.68 -5.85 4.16
N ASP A 95 3.70 -5.77 5.49
CA ASP A 95 4.90 -5.50 6.29
C ASP A 95 5.96 -6.58 6.08
N GLU A 96 5.54 -7.85 5.96
CA GLU A 96 6.46 -8.96 5.66
C GLU A 96 7.16 -8.80 4.31
N ILE A 97 6.51 -8.17 3.33
CA ILE A 97 7.15 -7.87 2.03
C ILE A 97 8.14 -6.71 2.21
N ILE A 98 7.73 -5.66 2.91
CA ILE A 98 8.53 -4.44 3.12
C ILE A 98 9.83 -4.72 3.87
N LYS A 99 9.83 -5.66 4.83
CA LYS A 99 11.04 -6.09 5.56
C LYS A 99 12.20 -6.46 4.64
N TYR A 100 11.92 -7.01 3.47
CA TYR A 100 12.94 -7.43 2.50
C TYR A 100 13.60 -6.28 1.74
N PHE A 101 13.11 -5.04 1.81
CA PHE A 101 13.75 -3.89 1.15
C PHE A 101 15.13 -3.55 1.71
N ASN A 102 15.39 -3.89 2.98
CA ASN A 102 16.68 -3.66 3.63
C ASN A 102 17.61 -4.88 3.57
N ASN A 103 17.31 -5.87 2.73
CA ASN A 103 18.15 -7.04 2.59
C ASN A 103 19.47 -6.69 1.87
N SER A 104 20.57 -7.31 2.28
CA SER A 104 21.87 -7.14 1.62
C SER A 104 21.92 -7.72 0.21
N ASP A 105 21.08 -8.73 -0.07
CA ASP A 105 20.94 -9.35 -1.39
C ASP A 105 19.98 -8.55 -2.27
N LYS A 106 20.53 -7.96 -3.33
CA LYS A 106 19.79 -7.13 -4.30
C LYS A 106 18.74 -7.93 -5.08
N GLU A 107 18.91 -9.23 -5.28
CA GLU A 107 17.87 -10.05 -5.92
C GLU A 107 16.65 -10.18 -5.03
N ILE A 108 16.85 -10.35 -3.72
CA ILE A 108 15.76 -10.41 -2.73
C ILE A 108 15.01 -9.08 -2.70
N VAL A 109 15.74 -7.96 -2.66
CA VAL A 109 15.15 -6.61 -2.73
C VAL A 109 14.33 -6.43 -4.01
N ASN A 110 14.89 -6.82 -5.17
CA ASN A 110 14.19 -6.71 -6.45
C ASN A 110 12.92 -7.55 -6.54
N LYS A 111 12.92 -8.75 -5.94
CA LYS A 111 11.74 -9.61 -5.82
C LYS A 111 10.69 -8.95 -4.93
N ALA A 112 11.07 -8.40 -3.78
CA ALA A 112 10.16 -7.65 -2.91
C ALA A 112 9.52 -6.46 -3.63
N ILE A 113 10.31 -5.69 -4.40
CA ILE A 113 9.79 -4.58 -5.23
C ILE A 113 8.84 -5.09 -6.34
N SER A 114 9.09 -6.26 -6.93
CA SER A 114 8.10 -6.86 -7.86
C SER A 114 6.80 -7.17 -7.12
N SER A 115 6.88 -7.84 -5.98
CA SER A 115 5.70 -8.28 -5.22
C SER A 115 4.87 -7.09 -4.72
N ILE A 116 5.52 -6.04 -4.23
CA ILE A 116 4.81 -4.85 -3.71
C ILE A 116 4.08 -4.08 -4.81
N SER A 117 4.55 -4.18 -6.06
CA SER A 117 4.03 -3.37 -7.18
C SER A 117 2.52 -3.57 -7.36
N THR A 118 2.05 -4.81 -7.36
CA THR A 118 0.62 -5.15 -7.49
C THR A 118 -0.22 -4.46 -6.42
N TYR A 119 0.25 -4.44 -5.17
CA TYR A 119 -0.46 -3.77 -4.07
C TYR A 119 -0.50 -2.25 -4.24
N VAL A 120 0.60 -1.63 -4.70
CA VAL A 120 0.62 -0.19 -5.02
C VAL A 120 -0.39 0.15 -6.12
N PHE A 121 -0.45 -0.66 -7.18
CA PHE A 121 -1.38 -0.49 -8.29
C PHE A 121 -2.84 -0.60 -7.83
N ILE A 122 -3.16 -1.56 -6.95
CA ILE A 122 -4.49 -1.77 -6.36
C ILE A 122 -4.87 -0.65 -5.38
N GLY A 123 -3.91 0.19 -4.96
CA GLY A 123 -4.15 1.29 -4.04
C GLY A 123 -4.01 0.93 -2.57
N ASN A 124 -3.30 -0.16 -2.26
CA ASN A 124 -2.89 -0.46 -0.89
C ASN A 124 -1.96 0.63 -0.36
N ARG A 125 -2.41 1.31 0.71
CA ARG A 125 -1.72 2.46 1.29
C ARG A 125 -0.39 2.07 1.93
N GLY A 126 -0.35 0.98 2.68
CA GLY A 126 0.88 0.48 3.32
C GLY A 126 1.95 0.12 2.28
N ALA A 127 1.54 -0.46 1.15
CA ALA A 127 2.44 -0.76 0.05
C ALA A 127 3.05 0.50 -0.58
N TYR A 128 2.24 1.54 -0.82
CA TYR A 128 2.72 2.82 -1.33
C TYR A 128 3.67 3.50 -0.35
N GLU A 129 3.27 3.63 0.92
CA GLU A 129 4.06 4.26 1.98
C GLU A 129 5.38 3.52 2.20
N GLY A 130 5.36 2.18 2.24
CA GLY A 130 6.57 1.36 2.35
C GLY A 130 7.53 1.56 1.19
N LEU A 131 7.02 1.50 -0.06
CA LEU A 131 7.85 1.68 -1.25
C LEU A 131 8.46 3.08 -1.34
N ILE A 132 7.65 4.12 -1.07
CA ILE A 132 8.12 5.50 -1.18
C ILE A 132 9.12 5.85 -0.08
N ASN A 133 8.91 5.37 1.14
CA ASN A 133 9.85 5.56 2.25
C ASN A 133 11.19 4.89 1.95
N TYR A 134 11.16 3.65 1.46
CA TYR A 134 12.36 2.95 1.00
C TYR A 134 13.08 3.75 -0.08
N TYR A 135 12.35 4.17 -1.12
CA TYR A 135 12.93 4.94 -2.22
C TYR A 135 13.54 6.27 -1.74
N MET A 136 12.87 6.99 -0.84
CA MET A 136 13.36 8.23 -0.24
C MET A 136 14.62 8.03 0.61
N GLY A 137 14.72 6.89 1.32
CA GLY A 137 15.87 6.54 2.15
C GLY A 137 17.14 6.14 1.40
N LEU A 138 17.06 5.89 0.09
CA LEU A 138 18.24 5.52 -0.71
C LEU A 138 19.26 6.67 -0.83
N GLY A 139 20.55 6.31 -0.87
CA GLY A 139 21.65 7.23 -1.22
C GLY A 139 21.66 7.65 -2.71
N PRO A 140 22.77 8.19 -3.23
CA PRO A 140 22.93 8.40 -4.67
C PRO A 140 22.91 7.08 -5.45
N ALA A 141 22.47 7.09 -6.71
CA ALA A 141 22.66 5.93 -7.58
C ALA A 141 24.11 5.86 -8.08
N GLU A 142 24.82 4.78 -7.73
CA GLU A 142 26.26 4.63 -8.01
C GLU A 142 26.56 3.54 -9.05
N SER A 143 25.67 2.56 -9.18
CA SER A 143 25.82 1.42 -10.09
C SER A 143 24.69 1.34 -11.13
N LEU A 144 24.92 0.57 -12.20
CA LEU A 144 23.87 0.25 -13.17
C LEU A 144 22.73 -0.55 -12.53
N GLU A 145 23.04 -1.40 -11.56
CA GLU A 145 22.05 -2.18 -10.82
C GLU A 145 21.12 -1.28 -10.00
N ASP A 146 21.68 -0.28 -9.30
CA ASP A 146 20.88 0.71 -8.58
C ASP A 146 20.01 1.52 -9.54
N VAL A 147 20.55 1.88 -10.71
CA VAL A 147 19.80 2.60 -11.75
C VAL A 147 18.61 1.77 -12.24
N CYS A 148 18.81 0.49 -12.55
CA CYS A 148 17.74 -0.41 -12.99
C CYS A 148 16.66 -0.58 -11.91
N MET A 149 17.05 -0.80 -10.65
CA MET A 149 16.13 -0.92 -9.53
C MET A 149 15.30 0.37 -9.35
N ARG A 150 15.95 1.54 -9.41
CA ARG A 150 15.26 2.83 -9.25
C ARG A 150 14.33 3.16 -10.41
N ILE A 151 14.69 2.80 -11.64
CA ILE A 151 13.79 2.93 -12.79
C ILE A 151 12.50 2.15 -12.54
N LYS A 152 12.62 0.90 -12.08
CA LYS A 152 11.47 0.06 -11.74
C LYS A 152 10.60 0.70 -10.66
N ILE A 153 11.20 1.25 -9.61
CA ILE A 153 10.45 1.96 -8.55
C ILE A 153 9.73 3.19 -9.13
N VAL A 154 10.41 4.00 -9.94
CA VAL A 154 9.81 5.18 -10.58
C VAL A 154 8.63 4.80 -11.46
N ASP A 155 8.72 3.68 -12.20
CA ASP A 155 7.61 3.19 -13.02
C ASP A 155 6.43 2.71 -12.18
N ILE A 156 6.66 2.04 -11.05
CA ILE A 156 5.57 1.66 -10.12
C ILE A 156 4.89 2.92 -9.56
N LEU A 157 5.69 3.88 -9.09
CA LEU A 157 5.19 5.14 -8.52
C LEU A 157 4.48 6.04 -9.54
N SER A 158 4.64 5.78 -10.85
CA SER A 158 3.99 6.59 -11.88
C SER A 158 2.46 6.55 -11.83
N THR A 159 1.88 5.57 -11.15
CA THR A 159 0.42 5.51 -10.90
C THR A 159 -0.05 6.40 -9.76
N LYS A 160 0.89 7.08 -9.09
CA LYS A 160 0.68 7.96 -7.93
C LYS A 160 1.25 9.36 -8.17
N GLU A 161 1.30 9.82 -9.42
CA GLU A 161 1.88 11.13 -9.82
C GLU A 161 1.03 12.35 -9.39
N LEU A 162 -0.18 12.13 -8.88
CA LEU A 162 -0.98 13.16 -8.21
C LEU A 162 -0.58 13.38 -6.75
N GLU A 163 0.08 12.39 -6.13
CA GLU A 163 0.50 12.45 -4.74
C GLU A 163 1.77 13.32 -4.60
N ARG A 164 1.72 14.33 -3.73
CA ARG A 164 2.86 15.24 -3.50
C ARG A 164 4.13 14.49 -3.13
N ASN A 165 4.02 13.46 -2.28
CA ASN A 165 5.17 12.66 -1.85
C ASN A 165 5.88 11.99 -3.03
N THR A 166 5.14 11.53 -4.06
CA THR A 166 5.72 10.95 -5.27
C THR A 166 6.55 11.97 -6.04
N ILE A 167 6.02 13.19 -6.17
CA ILE A 167 6.69 14.30 -6.86
C ILE A 167 7.95 14.71 -6.07
N GLU A 168 7.84 14.83 -4.74
CA GLU A 168 8.97 15.08 -3.84
C GLU A 168 10.05 14.00 -4.00
N ALA A 169 9.66 12.73 -4.15
CA ALA A 169 10.62 11.64 -4.35
C ALA A 169 11.37 11.72 -5.69
N TYR A 170 10.69 12.14 -6.76
CA TYR A 170 11.34 12.42 -8.05
C TYR A 170 12.33 13.58 -7.94
N VAL A 171 11.95 14.67 -7.27
CA VAL A 171 12.85 15.82 -7.03
C VAL A 171 14.03 15.41 -6.17
N ASN A 172 13.82 14.60 -5.13
CA ASN A 172 14.88 14.06 -4.29
C ASN A 172 15.86 13.17 -5.09
N GLU A 173 15.38 12.37 -6.04
CA GLU A 173 16.25 11.60 -6.94
C GLU A 173 17.15 12.54 -7.77
N LEU A 174 16.60 13.63 -8.31
CA LEU A 174 17.39 14.66 -8.99
C LEU A 174 18.34 15.40 -8.05
N ALA A 175 18.08 15.45 -6.75
CA ALA A 175 18.90 16.13 -5.75
C ALA A 175 20.11 15.27 -5.32
N ARG A 176 19.91 13.97 -5.13
CA ARG A 176 20.96 13.06 -4.63
C ARG A 176 21.82 12.46 -5.74
N THR A 177 21.25 12.14 -6.90
CA THR A 177 21.97 11.38 -7.92
C THR A 177 22.78 12.30 -8.83
N PRO A 178 24.07 11.99 -9.12
CA PRO A 178 24.85 12.75 -10.08
C PRO A 178 24.33 12.53 -11.50
N SER A 179 24.42 13.54 -12.37
CA SER A 179 24.05 13.40 -13.79
C SER A 179 25.28 12.99 -14.61
N ASN A 180 25.40 11.71 -14.93
CA ASN A 180 26.50 11.15 -15.72
C ASN A 180 26.01 10.06 -16.68
N ASN A 181 26.91 9.36 -17.38
CA ASN A 181 26.52 8.33 -18.34
C ASN A 181 25.76 7.15 -17.71
N THR A 182 26.16 6.72 -16.51
CA THR A 182 25.51 5.62 -15.78
C THR A 182 24.08 5.96 -15.41
N THR A 183 23.84 7.18 -14.92
CA THR A 183 22.54 7.60 -14.37
C THR A 183 21.64 8.30 -15.39
N ARG A 184 22.13 8.53 -16.61
CA ARG A 184 21.43 9.31 -17.65
C ARG A 184 20.01 8.82 -17.92
N GLN A 185 19.79 7.50 -17.93
CA GLN A 185 18.47 6.92 -18.17
C GLN A 185 17.50 7.25 -17.04
N LEU A 186 17.90 6.99 -15.80
CA LEU A 186 17.12 7.36 -14.61
C LEU A 186 16.81 8.86 -14.58
N TYR A 187 17.82 9.70 -14.81
CA TYR A 187 17.65 11.16 -14.86
C TYR A 187 16.62 11.60 -15.91
N SER A 188 16.65 10.94 -17.09
CA SER A 188 15.73 11.28 -18.17
C SER A 188 14.30 10.80 -17.89
N LEU A 189 14.16 9.63 -17.26
CA LEU A 189 12.87 9.11 -16.81
C LEU A 189 12.25 10.04 -15.76
N VAL A 190 12.99 10.38 -14.71
CA VAL A 190 12.51 11.25 -13.63
C VAL A 190 12.06 12.62 -14.16
N LEU A 191 12.86 13.25 -15.02
CA LEU A 191 12.48 14.52 -15.65
C LEU A 191 11.23 14.38 -16.53
N LYS A 192 11.08 13.27 -17.26
CA LYS A 192 9.87 13.00 -18.05
C LYS A 192 8.64 12.86 -17.14
N ARG A 193 8.74 12.12 -16.03
CA ARG A 193 7.65 11.92 -15.07
C ARG A 193 7.23 13.23 -14.42
N LEU A 194 8.19 14.05 -13.98
CA LEU A 194 7.91 15.40 -13.46
C LEU A 194 7.17 16.30 -14.44
N SER A 195 7.43 16.18 -15.75
CA SER A 195 6.70 16.96 -16.77
C SER A 195 5.23 16.57 -16.93
N MET A 196 4.81 15.43 -16.38
CA MET A 196 3.43 14.92 -16.41
C MET A 196 2.68 15.18 -15.09
N CYS A 197 3.40 15.65 -14.06
CA CYS A 197 2.84 15.92 -12.73
C CYS A 197 2.20 17.34 -12.67
N PRO A 198 1.36 17.63 -11.66
CA PRO A 198 0.78 18.96 -11.43
C PRO A 198 1.83 20.07 -11.39
N VAL A 199 1.68 21.06 -12.29
CA VAL A 199 2.72 22.07 -12.58
C VAL A 199 3.01 22.96 -11.38
N GLU A 200 2.01 23.23 -10.54
CA GLU A 200 2.13 24.09 -9.35
C GLU A 200 3.12 23.49 -8.35
N ILE A 201 2.94 22.20 -8.03
CA ILE A 201 3.78 21.47 -7.07
C ILE A 201 5.19 21.27 -7.66
N VAL A 202 5.27 20.86 -8.93
CA VAL A 202 6.54 20.63 -9.61
C VAL A 202 7.38 21.91 -9.66
N ARG A 203 6.77 23.04 -10.01
CA ARG A 203 7.46 24.33 -10.09
C ARG A 203 8.02 24.77 -8.75
N GLU A 204 7.23 24.67 -7.67
CA GLU A 204 7.67 24.99 -6.31
C GLU A 204 8.93 24.20 -5.94
N LEU A 205 8.86 22.86 -6.05
CA LEU A 205 9.94 21.97 -5.64
C LEU A 205 11.19 22.09 -6.52
N LEU A 206 11.05 22.27 -7.83
CA LEU A 206 12.19 22.43 -8.74
C LEU A 206 12.90 23.78 -8.57
N LEU A 207 12.17 24.85 -8.26
CA LEU A 207 12.77 26.15 -7.94
C LEU A 207 13.61 26.06 -6.67
N GLU A 208 13.09 25.41 -5.63
CA GLU A 208 13.83 25.15 -4.39
C GLU A 208 15.10 24.33 -4.66
N LEU A 209 14.99 23.27 -5.47
CA LEU A 209 16.12 22.42 -5.86
C LEU A 209 17.21 23.22 -6.59
N LEU A 210 16.83 24.07 -7.54
CA LEU A 210 17.77 24.91 -8.30
C LEU A 210 18.47 25.98 -7.45
N GLY A 211 17.87 26.37 -6.31
CA GLY A 211 18.49 27.25 -5.32
C GLY A 211 19.53 26.54 -4.45
N LYS A 212 19.34 25.24 -4.19
CA LYS A 212 20.22 24.43 -3.32
C LYS A 212 21.36 23.73 -4.05
N ARG A 213 21.16 23.34 -5.31
CA ARG A 213 22.11 22.52 -6.07
C ARG A 213 22.49 23.15 -7.40
N GLN A 214 23.79 23.18 -7.68
CA GLN A 214 24.28 23.56 -9.00
C GLN A 214 24.21 22.38 -9.97
N TYR A 215 23.69 22.65 -11.16
CA TYR A 215 23.60 21.71 -12.26
C TYR A 215 24.38 22.22 -13.46
N SER A 216 24.82 21.31 -14.33
CA SER A 216 25.33 21.69 -15.64
C SER A 216 24.26 22.47 -16.41
N TYR A 217 24.70 23.40 -17.27
CA TYR A 217 23.80 24.25 -18.05
C TYR A 217 22.68 23.45 -18.76
N LYS A 218 23.05 22.32 -19.37
CA LYS A 218 22.09 21.45 -20.08
C LYS A 218 21.01 20.86 -19.16
N ILE A 219 21.37 20.41 -17.96
CA ILE A 219 20.41 19.83 -17.01
C ILE A 219 19.58 20.93 -16.38
N ARG A 220 20.20 22.04 -15.99
CA ARG A 220 19.52 23.22 -15.45
C ARG A 220 18.44 23.71 -16.41
N LYS A 221 18.76 23.83 -17.71
CA LYS A 221 17.80 24.25 -18.74
C LYS A 221 16.59 23.32 -18.79
N ARG A 222 16.79 21.99 -18.80
CA ARG A 222 15.68 21.02 -18.81
C ARG A 222 14.80 21.12 -17.56
N ILE A 223 15.41 21.33 -16.38
CA ILE A 223 14.66 21.52 -15.13
C ILE A 223 13.81 22.80 -15.20
N MET A 224 14.38 23.90 -15.70
CA MET A 224 13.67 25.18 -15.87
C MET A 224 12.51 25.05 -16.87
N GLU A 225 12.72 24.38 -18.01
CA GLU A 225 11.68 24.10 -19.00
C GLU A 225 10.48 23.35 -18.37
N ILE A 226 10.75 22.34 -17.52
CA ILE A 226 9.69 21.58 -16.81
C ILE A 226 9.00 22.45 -15.75
N ALA A 227 9.74 23.33 -15.07
CA ALA A 227 9.18 24.27 -14.10
C ALA A 227 8.40 25.43 -14.75
N GLY A 228 8.38 25.52 -16.08
CA GLY A 228 7.67 26.57 -16.83
C GLY A 228 8.32 27.95 -16.75
N ILE A 229 9.65 28.01 -16.67
CA ILE A 229 10.44 29.26 -16.53
C ILE A 229 11.63 29.35 -17.49
#